data_AF-A0A377KAS5-F1
#
_entry.id   AF-A0A377KAS5-F1
#
_cell.length_a   1.000
_cell.length_b   1.000
_cell.length_c   1.000
_cell.angle_alpha   90.00
_cell.angle_beta   90.00
_cell.angle_gamma   90.00
#
_symmetry.space_group_name_H-M   'P 1'
#
loop_
_entity.id
_entity.type
_entity.pdbx_description
1 polymer ?
#
loop_
_entity_poly.entity_id
_entity_poly.type
_entity_poly.pdbx_seq_one_letter_code
_entity_poly.pdbx_strand_id
1 'polypeptide(L)'
;MDFKQYILGALFNRFISENFSSYMEYCRSRCCKKIQKKYFKGMKELADKKFIAETMIQNYYFINPGYMFNGHRLTYMKTYYLKDKNE
;
A
#
# COMPACT_ATOMS: atom_id res chain seq x y z
N MET A 1 21.71 -2.20 -8.12
CA MET A 1 21.20 -1.85 -6.77
C MET A 1 22.22 -2.33 -5.77
N ASP A 2 22.78 -1.47 -4.93
CA ASP A 2 23.75 -1.91 -3.92
C ASP A 2 23.05 -2.49 -2.67
N PHE A 3 23.76 -3.28 -1.86
CA PHE A 3 23.22 -3.96 -0.68
C PHE A 3 22.52 -3.01 0.31
N LYS A 4 23.05 -1.81 0.54
CA LYS A 4 22.43 -0.80 1.42
C LYS A 4 21.11 -0.30 0.87
N GLN A 5 21.03 -0.06 -0.45
CA GLN A 5 19.77 0.32 -1.11
C GLN A 5 18.73 -0.80 -1.02
N TYR A 6 19.15 -2.06 -1.13
CA TYR A 6 18.26 -3.20 -0.93
C TYR A 6 17.72 -3.26 0.50
N ILE A 7 18.58 -3.15 1.52
CA ILE A 7 18.17 -3.17 2.93
C ILE A 7 17.23 -2.00 3.24
N LEU A 8 17.55 -0.79 2.77
CA LEU A 8 16.69 0.37 2.97
C LEU A 8 15.33 0.20 2.30
N GLY A 9 15.30 -0.32 1.06
CA GLY A 9 14.07 -0.62 0.33
C GLY A 9 13.22 -1.69 1.03
N ALA A 10 13.85 -2.73 1.58
CA ALA A 10 13.16 -3.78 2.33
C ALA A 10 12.55 -3.25 3.63
N LEU A 11 13.28 -2.43 4.39
CA LEU A 11 12.79 -1.80 5.63
C LEU A 11 11.66 -0.82 5.36
N PHE A 12 11.78 0.00 4.30
CA PHE A 12 10.73 0.94 3.90
C PHE A 12 9.47 0.20 3.45
N ASN A 13 9.61 -0.85 2.63
CA ASN A 13 8.48 -1.67 2.23
C ASN A 13 7.79 -2.31 3.45
N ARG A 14 8.57 -2.85 4.39
CA ARG A 14 8.04 -3.40 5.63
C ARG A 14 7.23 -2.38 6.42
N PHE A 15 7.80 -1.19 6.66
CA PHE A 15 7.11 -0.11 7.39
C PHE A 15 5.81 0.33 6.73
N ILE A 16 5.82 0.56 5.41
CA ILE A 16 4.62 0.98 4.69
C ILE A 16 3.57 -0.13 4.69
N SER A 17 3.99 -1.38 4.55
CA SER A 17 3.09 -2.53 4.49
C SER A 17 2.46 -2.87 5.84
N GLU A 18 3.19 -2.72 6.95
CA GLU A 18 2.66 -2.87 8.31
C GLU A 18 1.60 -1.80 8.60
N ASN A 19 1.89 -0.53 8.27
CA ASN A 19 0.93 0.57 8.42
C ASN A 19 -0.31 0.39 7.53
N PHE A 20 -0.12 -0.04 6.27
CA PHE A 20 -1.21 -0.30 5.34
C PHE A 20 -2.11 -1.43 5.85
N SER A 21 -1.52 -2.55 6.27
CA SER A 21 -2.26 -3.70 6.80
C SER A 21 -3.11 -3.31 8.01
N SER A 22 -2.52 -2.59 8.97
CA SER A 22 -3.21 -2.11 10.16
C SER A 22 -4.40 -1.21 9.83
N TYR A 23 -4.21 -0.25 8.91
CA TYR A 23 -5.27 0.66 8.51
C TYR A 23 -6.42 -0.05 7.79
N MET A 24 -6.10 -1.03 6.96
CA MET A 24 -7.10 -1.82 6.23
C MET A 24 -7.90 -2.74 7.15
N GLU A 25 -7.25 -3.34 8.15
CA GLU A 25 -7.92 -4.12 9.20
C GLU A 25 -8.86 -3.25 10.04
N TYR A 26 -8.44 -2.03 10.38
CA TYR A 26 -9.27 -1.06 11.06
C TYR A 26 -10.53 -0.71 10.24
N CYS A 27 -10.38 -0.44 8.94
CA CYS A 27 -11.53 -0.21 8.06
C CYS A 27 -12.45 -1.45 7.99
N ARG A 28 -11.89 -2.67 7.87
CA ARG A 28 -12.68 -3.90 7.81
C ARG A 28 -13.50 -4.14 9.08
N SER A 29 -12.91 -3.93 10.25
CA SER A 29 -13.53 -4.23 11.56
C SER A 29 -14.68 -3.29 11.93
N ARG A 30 -14.67 -2.04 11.47
CA ARG A 30 -15.70 -1.02 11.80
C ARG A 30 -16.71 -0.75 10.68
N CYS A 31 -16.57 -1.36 9.52
CA CYS A 31 -17.44 -1.07 8.38
C CYS A 31 -18.72 -1.90 8.37
N CYS A 32 -19.84 -1.26 8.00
CA CYS A 32 -21.10 -1.95 7.74
C CYS A 32 -20.99 -2.88 6.51
N LYS A 33 -21.88 -3.89 6.41
CA LYS A 33 -21.84 -4.92 5.35
C LYS A 33 -21.74 -4.36 3.92
N LYS A 34 -22.32 -3.19 3.64
CA LYS A 34 -22.24 -2.52 2.32
C LYS A 34 -20.81 -2.04 2.01
N ILE A 35 -20.12 -1.48 2.99
CA ILE A 35 -18.74 -1.00 2.82
C ILE A 35 -17.77 -2.17 2.75
N GLN A 36 -18.00 -3.25 3.50
CA GLN A 36 -17.19 -4.47 3.40
C GLN A 36 -17.18 -5.06 1.98
N LYS A 37 -18.32 -5.13 1.29
CA LYS A 37 -18.36 -5.60 -0.11
C LYS A 37 -17.53 -4.72 -1.05
N LYS A 38 -17.62 -3.39 -0.90
CA LYS A 38 -16.82 -2.45 -1.68
C LYS A 38 -15.33 -2.58 -1.36
N TYR A 39 -14.99 -2.78 -0.10
CA TYR A 39 -13.63 -3.04 0.36
C TYR A 39 -13.03 -4.27 -0.35
N PHE A 40 -13.67 -5.44 -0.25
CA PHE A 40 -13.14 -6.65 -0.89
C PHE A 40 -13.04 -6.53 -2.41
N LYS A 41 -13.99 -5.83 -3.05
CA LYS A 41 -13.90 -5.53 -4.48
C LYS A 41 -12.67 -4.67 -4.80
N GLY A 42 -12.46 -3.58 -4.06
CA GLY A 42 -11.31 -2.71 -4.25
C GLY A 42 -9.97 -3.40 -3.98
N MET A 43 -9.88 -4.22 -2.93
CA MET A 43 -8.68 -4.99 -2.62
C MET A 43 -8.35 -5.99 -3.74
N LYS A 44 -9.36 -6.67 -4.28
CA LYS A 44 -9.18 -7.56 -5.44
C LYS A 44 -8.67 -6.80 -6.66
N GLU A 45 -9.27 -5.66 -7.00
CA GLU A 45 -8.82 -4.83 -8.13
C GLU A 45 -7.37 -4.35 -7.97
N LEU A 46 -6.95 -3.99 -6.75
CA LEU A 46 -5.57 -3.59 -6.46
C LEU A 46 -4.59 -4.76 -6.57
N ALA A 47 -4.99 -5.95 -6.14
CA ALA A 47 -4.20 -7.18 -6.26
C ALA A 47 -4.06 -7.61 -7.73
N ASP A 48 -5.15 -7.58 -8.50
CA ASP A 48 -5.15 -7.90 -9.95
C ASP A 48 -4.23 -6.97 -10.73
N LYS A 49 -4.19 -5.68 -10.36
CA LYS A 49 -3.27 -4.66 -10.92
C LYS A 49 -1.84 -4.79 -10.39
N LYS A 50 -1.55 -5.75 -9.52
CA LYS A 50 -0.26 -5.98 -8.87
C LYS A 50 0.25 -4.79 -8.07
N PHE A 51 -0.64 -3.91 -7.61
CA PHE A 51 -0.28 -2.77 -6.76
C PHE A 51 0.00 -3.24 -5.32
N ILE A 52 -0.87 -4.13 -4.82
CA ILE A 52 -0.68 -4.88 -3.59
C ILE A 52 -0.48 -6.37 -3.89
N ALA A 53 0.07 -7.09 -2.93
CA ALA A 53 0.18 -8.54 -2.95
C ALA A 53 -0.38 -9.12 -1.65
N GLU A 54 -1.03 -10.28 -1.73
CA GLU A 54 -1.50 -11.00 -0.53
C GLU A 54 -0.31 -11.57 0.25
N THR A 55 -0.42 -11.49 1.57
CA THR A 55 0.47 -12.20 2.49
C THR A 55 0.09 -13.68 2.59
N MET A 56 0.81 -14.43 3.42
CA MET A 56 0.43 -15.80 3.80
C MET A 56 -0.89 -15.85 4.60
N ILE A 57 -1.34 -14.71 5.14
CA ILE A 57 -2.63 -14.57 5.84
C ILE A 57 -3.67 -14.06 4.84
N GLN A 58 -4.77 -14.79 4.73
CA GLN A 58 -5.83 -14.47 3.78
C GLN A 58 -6.45 -13.10 4.04
N ASN A 59 -6.67 -12.32 2.97
CA ASN A 59 -7.17 -10.95 3.04
C ASN A 59 -6.27 -9.95 3.80
N TYR A 60 -4.99 -10.29 3.99
CA TYR A 60 -3.95 -9.35 4.42
C TYR A 60 -3.01 -9.07 3.26
N TYR A 61 -2.63 -7.81 3.10
CA TYR A 61 -1.98 -7.33 1.91
C TYR A 61 -0.81 -6.42 2.25
N PHE A 62 0.25 -6.50 1.46
CA PHE A 62 1.39 -5.59 1.50
C PHE A 62 1.53 -4.88 0.14
N ILE A 63 2.25 -3.76 0.10
CA ILE A 63 2.51 -3.09 -1.19
C ILE A 63 3.48 -3.94 -1.99
N ASN A 64 3.16 -4.21 -3.25
CA ASN A 64 4.03 -5.00 -4.10
C ASN A 64 5.36 -4.23 -4.35
N PRO A 65 6.52 -4.74 -3.88
CA PRO A 65 7.79 -4.07 -4.11
C PRO A 65 8.11 -3.93 -5.60
N GLY A 66 7.75 -4.94 -6.41
CA GLY A 66 7.94 -4.86 -7.86
C GLY A 66 7.16 -3.72 -8.51
N TYR A 67 6.04 -3.30 -7.93
CA TYR A 67 5.31 -2.12 -8.38
C TYR A 67 6.01 -0.82 -7.96
N MET A 68 6.51 -0.74 -6.73
CA MET A 68 7.23 0.44 -6.23
C MET A 68 8.55 0.69 -6.97
N PHE A 69 9.27 -0.39 -7.30
CA PHE A 69 10.63 -0.32 -7.84
C PHE A 69 10.70 -0.48 -9.37
N ASN A 70 9.59 -0.70 -10.07
CA ASN A 70 9.58 -0.72 -11.55
C ASN A 70 9.67 0.70 -12.14
N GLY A 71 10.85 1.04 -12.66
CA GLY A 71 11.04 2.04 -13.74
C GLY A 71 10.77 3.50 -13.39
N HIS A 72 11.53 4.09 -12.46
CA HIS A 72 11.57 5.54 -12.17
C HIS A 72 10.36 6.17 -11.44
N ARG A 73 9.32 5.41 -11.03
CA ARG A 73 8.14 6.00 -10.37
C ARG A 73 8.40 6.57 -8.97
N LEU A 74 9.39 6.03 -8.27
CA LEU A 74 9.89 6.56 -6.99
C LEU A 74 11.11 7.48 -7.17
N THR A 75 11.41 7.95 -8.39
CA THR A 75 12.46 8.95 -8.60
C THR A 75 12.00 10.29 -8.02
N TYR A 76 12.06 10.37 -6.69
CA TYR A 76 11.81 11.50 -5.81
C TYR A 76 10.51 12.27 -6.08
N MET A 77 9.49 12.06 -5.25
CA MET A 77 8.55 13.15 -4.92
C MET A 77 9.40 14.31 -4.37
N LYS A 78 9.85 15.23 -5.23
CA LYS A 78 10.60 16.42 -4.84
C LYS A 78 9.70 17.49 -4.23
N THR A 79 8.40 17.41 -4.47
CA THR A 79 7.44 18.46 -4.11
C THR A 79 6.08 17.85 -3.80
N TYR A 80 5.57 18.11 -2.59
CA TYR A 80 4.16 17.98 -2.26
C TYR A 80 3.59 19.40 -2.13
N TYR A 81 2.43 19.66 -2.74
CA TYR A 81 1.70 20.90 -2.54
C TYR A 81 0.65 20.66 -1.45
N LEU A 82 0.75 21.40 -0.35
CA LEU A 82 -0.34 21.45 0.62
C LEU A 82 -1.52 22.15 -0.06
N LYS A 83 -2.69 21.49 -0.07
CA LYS A 83 -3.92 22.14 -0.48
C LYS A 83 -4.28 23.14 0.61
N ASP A 84 -4.38 24.42 0.27
CA ASP A 84 -4.74 25.45 1.22
C ASP A 84 -6.09 25.11 1.88
N LYS A 85 -6.11 25.17 3.21
CA LYS A 85 -7.35 25.04 4.00
C LYS A 85 -8.05 26.39 3.97
N ASN A 86 -8.80 26.67 2.91
CA ASN A 86 -9.80 27.75 2.92
C ASN A 86 -10.96 27.35 2.01
N GLU A 87 -11.93 26.63 2.59
CA GLU A 87 -13.36 26.75 2.30
C GLU A 87 -14.12 26.65 3.63
#